data_AF-A0A2D6X2L9-F1
#
_entry.id   AF-A0A2D6X2L9-F1
#
_cell.length_a   1.000
_cell.length_b   1.000
_cell.length_c   1.000
_cell.angle_alpha   90.00
_cell.angle_beta   90.00
_cell.angle_gamma   90.00
#
_symmetry.space_group_name_H-M   'P 1'
#
loop_
_entity.id
_entity.type
_entity.pdbx_description
1 polymer ?
#
loop_
_entity_poly.entity_id
_entity_poly.type
_entity_poly.pdbx_seq_one_letter_code
_entity_poly.pdbx_strand_id
1 'polypeptide(L)'
;MMNLTKNELCFIDDCLTMFREADQDDERPKIIYRTLVPSAGTAAPLEFMTKIGSALVELHEKQSSGTTVGLVASLEFTEDELWLIREIAHSNARYNDELVGYNLKIKVHRSLREISANNVIGDVPTALVDDPVYDKAKFEVYEILESDES
;
A
#
# COMPACT_ATOMS: atom_id res chain seq x y z
N MET A 1 -2.34 4.88 2.69
CA MET A 1 -3.81 4.63 2.64
C MET A 1 -4.19 4.27 1.21
N MET A 2 -4.99 3.22 1.01
CA MET A 2 -5.37 2.71 -0.31
C MET A 2 -6.89 2.54 -0.39
N ASN A 3 -7.50 3.11 -1.45
CA ASN A 3 -8.93 2.97 -1.74
C ASN A 3 -9.16 1.74 -2.61
N LEU A 4 -9.98 0.80 -2.12
CA LEU A 4 -10.28 -0.46 -2.80
C LEU A 4 -11.76 -0.57 -3.18
N THR A 5 -12.03 -1.08 -4.38
CA THR A 5 -13.38 -1.42 -4.82
C THR A 5 -13.81 -2.75 -4.21
N LYS A 6 -15.11 -3.03 -4.26
CA LYS A 6 -15.65 -4.35 -3.88
C LYS A 6 -14.97 -5.49 -4.67
N ASN A 7 -14.78 -5.31 -5.98
CA ASN A 7 -14.17 -6.33 -6.84
C ASN A 7 -12.72 -6.60 -6.45
N GLU A 8 -11.95 -5.56 -6.14
CA GLU A 8 -10.56 -5.69 -5.67
C GLU A 8 -10.49 -6.39 -4.31
N LEU A 9 -11.39 -6.07 -3.37
CA LEU A 9 -11.45 -6.74 -2.08
C LEU A 9 -11.82 -8.22 -2.19
N CYS A 10 -12.84 -8.56 -3.01
CA CYS A 10 -13.20 -9.96 -3.27
C CYS A 10 -12.03 -10.71 -3.91
N PHE A 11 -11.36 -10.10 -4.89
CA PHE A 11 -10.19 -10.69 -5.52
C PHE A 11 -9.07 -10.97 -4.51
N ILE A 12 -8.78 -10.02 -3.61
CA ILE A 12 -7.79 -10.23 -2.55
C ILE A 12 -8.21 -11.42 -1.69
N ASP A 13 -9.42 -11.41 -1.12
CA ASP A 13 -9.90 -12.47 -0.22
C ASP A 13 -9.86 -13.87 -0.87
N ASP A 14 -10.26 -13.97 -2.14
CA ASP A 14 -10.27 -15.23 -2.89
C ASP A 14 -8.87 -15.80 -3.16
N CYS A 15 -7.82 -14.96 -3.14
CA CYS A 15 -6.43 -15.35 -3.37
C CYS A 15 -5.68 -15.76 -2.09
N LEU A 16 -6.26 -15.53 -0.91
CA LEU A 16 -5.59 -15.79 0.37
C LEU A 16 -5.92 -17.18 0.90
N THR A 17 -4.94 -17.76 1.59
CA THR A 17 -5.16 -18.90 2.49
C THR A 17 -4.74 -18.51 3.90
N MET A 18 -5.56 -18.87 4.89
CA MET A 18 -5.27 -18.57 6.28
C MET A 18 -4.03 -19.32 6.76
N PHE A 19 -3.05 -18.57 7.27
CA PHE A 19 -1.94 -19.10 8.05
C PHE A 19 -2.27 -18.94 9.54
N ARG A 20 -2.24 -20.06 10.29
CA ARG A 20 -2.29 -20.03 11.76
C ARG A 20 -0.98 -20.57 12.30
N GLU A 21 -0.35 -19.79 13.17
CA GLU A 21 0.71 -20.30 14.02
C GLU A 21 0.06 -21.21 15.07
N ALA A 22 0.63 -22.40 15.28
CA ALA A 22 0.23 -23.23 16.40
C ALA A 22 0.79 -22.60 17.68
N ASP A 23 -0.04 -22.48 18.71
CA ASP A 23 0.41 -22.04 20.03
C ASP A 23 1.54 -22.96 20.52
N GLN A 24 2.48 -22.43 21.30
CA GLN A 24 3.65 -23.19 21.78
C GLN A 24 3.30 -24.46 22.59
N ASP A 25 2.06 -24.57 23.08
CA ASP A 25 1.52 -25.74 23.80
C ASP A 25 0.68 -26.68 22.91
N ASP A 26 0.45 -26.34 21.64
CA ASP A 26 -0.32 -27.17 20.72
C ASP A 26 0.64 -27.89 19.76
N GLU A 27 0.93 -29.16 20.01
CA GLU A 27 1.72 -30.05 19.13
C GLU A 27 1.10 -30.26 17.72
N ARG A 28 0.06 -29.49 17.38
CA ARG A 28 -0.61 -29.59 16.09
C ARG A 28 0.28 -28.99 15.01
N PRO A 29 0.55 -29.73 13.92
CA PRO A 29 1.34 -29.22 12.80
C PRO A 29 0.68 -27.95 12.27
N LYS A 30 1.46 -27.00 11.74
CA LYS A 30 0.95 -25.80 11.04
C LYS A 30 -0.06 -26.21 9.96
N ILE A 31 -1.36 -26.09 10.25
CA ILE A 31 -2.41 -26.57 9.34
C ILE A 31 -2.79 -25.45 8.39
N ILE A 32 -2.38 -25.58 7.13
CA ILE A 32 -2.92 -24.78 6.03
C ILE A 32 -4.31 -25.35 5.72
N TYR A 33 -5.38 -24.64 6.12
CA TYR A 33 -6.76 -25.10 5.95
C TYR A 33 -7.30 -24.77 4.55
N ARG A 34 -6.75 -25.41 3.50
CA ARG A 34 -7.44 -25.57 2.19
C ARG A 34 -6.69 -26.56 1.30
N THR A 35 -7.42 -27.38 0.55
CA THR A 35 -6.88 -27.92 -0.71
C THR A 35 -6.54 -26.72 -1.58
N LEU A 36 -5.28 -26.57 -2.01
CA LEU A 36 -4.85 -25.53 -2.93
C LEU A 36 -5.70 -25.61 -4.20
N VAL A 37 -6.78 -24.83 -4.26
CA VAL A 37 -7.40 -24.47 -5.53
C VAL A 37 -6.31 -23.67 -6.25
N PRO A 38 -6.04 -23.90 -7.55
CA PRO A 38 -4.95 -23.23 -8.28
C PRO A 38 -4.94 -21.69 -8.26
N SER A 39 -5.95 -21.06 -7.64
CA SER A 39 -6.13 -19.61 -7.53
C SER A 39 -5.67 -18.99 -6.21
N ALA A 40 -5.50 -19.74 -5.11
CA ALA A 40 -5.08 -19.18 -3.82
C ALA A 40 -3.55 -19.23 -3.71
N GLY A 41 -2.89 -18.15 -4.10
CA GLY A 41 -1.45 -18.10 -4.31
C GLY A 41 -0.60 -17.88 -3.05
N THR A 42 -1.17 -17.39 -1.95
CA THR A 42 -0.34 -16.94 -0.80
C THR A 42 -1.03 -17.10 0.55
N ALA A 43 -0.24 -17.49 1.55
CA ALA A 43 -0.68 -17.58 2.94
C ALA A 43 -0.64 -16.21 3.63
N ALA A 44 -1.63 -15.88 4.44
CA ALA A 44 -1.74 -14.59 5.11
C ALA A 44 -2.10 -14.71 6.60
N PRO A 45 -1.65 -13.74 7.43
CA PRO A 45 -2.01 -13.69 8.84
C PRO A 45 -3.50 -13.38 9.03
N LEU A 46 -4.07 -13.85 10.14
CA LEU A 46 -5.49 -13.70 10.45
C LEU A 46 -5.91 -12.23 10.53
N GLU A 47 -5.04 -11.37 11.03
CA GLU A 47 -5.25 -9.93 11.16
C GLU A 47 -5.47 -9.28 9.80
N PHE A 48 -4.67 -9.65 8.80
CA PHE A 48 -4.81 -9.15 7.43
C PHE A 48 -6.12 -9.64 6.81
N MET A 49 -6.44 -10.92 6.93
CA MET A 49 -7.71 -11.46 6.42
C MET A 49 -8.92 -10.79 7.10
N THR A 50 -8.86 -10.56 8.40
CA THR A 50 -9.92 -9.88 9.15
C THR A 50 -10.09 -8.44 8.67
N LYS A 51 -8.99 -7.72 8.42
CA LYS A 51 -9.01 -6.37 7.85
C LYS A 51 -9.73 -6.31 6.50
N ILE A 52 -9.43 -7.26 5.59
CA ILE A 52 -10.10 -7.36 4.28
C ILE A 52 -11.59 -7.69 4.45
N GLY A 53 -11.92 -8.66 5.30
CA GLY A 53 -13.30 -9.07 5.59
C GLY A 53 -14.15 -7.93 6.17
N SER A 54 -13.60 -7.15 7.11
CA SER A 54 -14.29 -5.99 7.69
C SER A 54 -14.62 -4.94 6.63
N ALA A 55 -13.70 -4.65 5.71
CA ALA A 55 -13.96 -3.72 4.61
C ALA A 55 -15.04 -4.22 3.64
N LEU A 56 -15.10 -5.52 3.37
CA LEU A 56 -16.16 -6.12 2.55
C LEU A 56 -17.54 -5.95 3.20
N VAL A 57 -17.65 -6.21 4.51
CA VAL A 57 -18.90 -6.03 5.27
C VAL A 57 -19.32 -4.56 5.24
N GLU A 58 -18.40 -3.63 5.51
CA GLU A 58 -18.67 -2.20 5.48
C GLU A 58 -19.20 -1.74 4.12
N LEU A 59 -18.58 -2.19 3.02
CA LEU A 59 -19.06 -1.88 1.68
C LEU A 59 -20.43 -2.50 1.40
N HIS A 60 -20.67 -3.72 1.85
CA HIS A 60 -21.98 -4.36 1.67
C HIS A 60 -23.09 -3.59 2.39
N GLU A 61 -22.85 -3.14 3.62
CA GLU A 61 -23.80 -2.33 4.39
C GLU A 61 -24.06 -0.97 3.75
N LYS A 62 -23.00 -0.28 3.29
CA LYS A 62 -23.12 0.99 2.55
C LYS A 62 -23.86 0.85 1.22
N GLN A 63 -23.66 -0.26 0.51
CA GLN A 63 -24.41 -0.57 -0.70
C GLN A 63 -25.90 -0.78 -0.37
N SER A 64 -26.18 -1.49 0.72
CA SER A 64 -27.54 -1.82 1.16
C SER A 64 -28.32 -0.59 1.67
N SER A 65 -27.62 0.44 2.16
CA SER A 65 -28.22 1.70 2.61
C SER A 65 -28.52 2.71 1.48
N GLY A 66 -28.31 2.33 0.21
CA GLY A 66 -28.70 3.11 -0.96
C GLY A 66 -27.59 3.95 -1.60
N THR A 67 -26.35 3.86 -1.11
CA THR A 67 -25.19 4.50 -1.77
C THR A 67 -24.61 3.53 -2.80
N THR A 68 -24.87 3.75 -4.09
CA THR A 68 -24.50 2.77 -5.14
C THR A 68 -23.36 3.20 -6.06
N VAL A 69 -23.05 4.50 -6.13
CA VAL A 69 -22.05 5.02 -7.06
C VAL A 69 -20.73 5.29 -6.35
N GLY A 70 -19.63 4.71 -6.85
CA GLY A 70 -18.27 5.02 -6.40
C GLY A 70 -17.89 4.45 -5.03
N LEU A 71 -18.54 3.37 -4.60
CA LEU A 71 -18.30 2.78 -3.29
C LEU A 71 -16.89 2.17 -3.19
N VAL A 72 -16.05 2.75 -2.34
CA VAL A 72 -14.69 2.29 -2.07
C VAL A 72 -14.44 2.20 -0.57
N ALA A 73 -13.66 1.21 -0.15
CA ALA A 73 -13.15 1.07 1.21
C ALA A 73 -11.76 1.70 1.28
N SER A 74 -11.53 2.57 2.27
CA SER A 74 -10.22 3.16 2.51
C SER A 74 -9.51 2.37 3.59
N LEU A 75 -8.38 1.74 3.26
CA LEU A 75 -7.63 0.89 4.17
C LEU A 75 -6.18 1.37 4.31
N GLU A 76 -5.64 1.21 5.51
CA GLU A 76 -4.21 1.37 5.77
C GLU A 76 -3.53 0.00 5.75
N PHE A 77 -2.43 -0.06 4.99
CA PHE A 77 -1.63 -1.25 4.81
C PHE A 77 -0.20 -0.99 5.24
N THR A 78 0.40 -1.95 5.94
CA THR A 78 1.83 -1.97 6.19
C THR A 78 2.60 -2.28 4.91
N GLU A 79 3.91 -2.06 4.90
CA GLU A 79 4.75 -2.42 3.76
C GLU A 79 4.67 -3.93 3.43
N ASP A 80 4.68 -4.79 4.45
CA ASP A 80 4.54 -6.25 4.27
C ASP A 80 3.19 -6.64 3.65
N GLU A 81 2.11 -6.02 4.11
CA GLU A 81 0.77 -6.24 3.54
C GLU A 81 0.69 -5.78 2.08
N LEU A 82 1.37 -4.67 1.73
CA LEU A 82 1.46 -4.20 0.35
C LEU A 82 2.22 -5.19 -0.54
N TRP A 83 3.33 -5.75 -0.07
CA TRP A 83 4.07 -6.79 -0.79
C TRP A 83 3.26 -8.07 -0.97
N LEU A 84 2.50 -8.48 0.06
CA LEU A 84 1.56 -9.59 -0.02
C LEU A 84 0.49 -9.35 -1.10
N ILE A 85 -0.12 -8.17 -1.13
CA ILE A 85 -1.12 -7.82 -2.16
C ILE A 85 -0.48 -7.82 -3.55
N ARG A 86 0.77 -7.32 -3.68
CA ARG A 86 1.50 -7.34 -4.97
C ARG A 86 1.67 -8.75 -5.50
N GLU A 87 1.91 -9.73 -4.62
CA GLU A 87 2.18 -11.12 -4.99
C GLU A 87 0.95 -11.79 -5.61
N ILE A 88 -0.21 -11.60 -4.98
CA ILE A 88 -1.47 -12.16 -5.47
C ILE A 88 -2.06 -11.40 -6.66
N ALA A 89 -1.68 -10.13 -6.87
CA ALA A 89 -2.24 -9.27 -7.91
C ALA A 89 -1.76 -9.63 -9.33
N HIS A 90 -2.22 -10.73 -9.92
CA HIS A 90 -1.90 -11.09 -11.30
C HIS A 90 -2.44 -10.04 -12.29
N SER A 91 -1.59 -9.44 -13.14
CA SER A 91 -1.96 -8.27 -13.96
C SER A 91 -3.18 -8.46 -14.87
N ASN A 92 -3.48 -9.68 -15.28
CA ASN A 92 -4.62 -10.00 -16.16
C ASN A 92 -5.87 -10.47 -15.39
N ALA A 93 -5.82 -10.54 -14.06
CA ALA A 93 -6.96 -10.93 -13.26
C ALA A 93 -8.11 -9.94 -13.41
N ARG A 94 -9.32 -10.49 -13.60
CA ARG A 94 -10.55 -9.72 -13.79
C ARG A 94 -11.66 -10.19 -12.88
N TYR A 95 -12.40 -9.24 -12.31
CA TYR A 95 -13.66 -9.48 -11.60
C TYR A 95 -14.71 -8.57 -12.22
N ASN A 96 -15.83 -9.13 -12.70
CA ASN A 96 -16.91 -8.36 -13.34
C ASN A 96 -16.40 -7.37 -14.42
N ASP A 97 -15.54 -7.87 -15.32
CA ASP A 97 -14.85 -7.11 -16.39
C ASP A 97 -13.87 -6.01 -15.93
N GLU A 98 -13.71 -5.76 -14.63
CA GLU A 98 -12.69 -4.87 -14.09
C GLU A 98 -11.33 -5.56 -14.04
N LEU A 99 -10.27 -4.90 -14.52
CA LEU A 99 -8.88 -5.41 -14.47
C LEU A 99 -8.26 -5.24 -13.07
N VAL A 100 -8.84 -5.92 -12.08
CA VAL A 100 -8.50 -5.78 -10.66
C VAL A 100 -7.03 -6.00 -10.36
N GLY A 101 -6.39 -6.98 -10.99
CA GLY A 101 -4.99 -7.29 -10.68
C GLY A 101 -4.02 -6.18 -11.10
N TYR A 102 -4.20 -5.60 -12.29
CA TYR A 102 -3.39 -4.44 -12.70
C TYR A 102 -3.70 -3.20 -11.84
N ASN A 103 -4.97 -2.95 -11.54
CA ASN A 103 -5.37 -1.84 -10.66
C ASN A 103 -4.70 -1.93 -9.29
N LEU A 104 -4.73 -3.12 -8.67
CA LEU A 104 -4.07 -3.39 -7.40
C LEU A 104 -2.55 -3.17 -7.47
N LYS A 105 -1.87 -3.65 -8.52
CA LYS A 105 -0.43 -3.40 -8.70
C LYS A 105 -0.10 -1.90 -8.70
N ILE A 106 -0.87 -1.10 -9.43
CA ILE A 106 -0.66 0.36 -9.50
C ILE A 106 -0.88 1.01 -8.13
N LYS A 107 -1.95 0.62 -7.42
CA LYS A 107 -2.24 1.18 -6.08
C LYS A 107 -1.16 0.79 -5.06
N VAL A 108 -0.71 -0.47 -5.08
CA VAL A 108 0.38 -0.94 -4.23
C VAL A 108 1.67 -0.15 -4.48
N HIS A 109 2.12 -0.06 -5.73
CA HIS A 109 3.36 0.65 -6.04
C HIS A 109 3.27 2.15 -5.74
N ARG A 110 2.07 2.74 -5.82
CA ARG A 110 1.84 4.12 -5.36
C ARG A 110 2.03 4.24 -3.84
N SER A 111 1.40 3.36 -3.06
CA SER A 111 1.54 3.38 -1.60
C SER A 111 2.97 3.07 -1.14
N LEU A 112 3.67 2.14 -1.77
CA LEU A 112 5.09 1.87 -1.48
C LEU A 112 5.95 3.11 -1.76
N ARG A 113 5.73 3.80 -2.90
CA ARG A 113 6.44 5.04 -3.22
C ARG A 113 6.18 6.14 -2.18
N GLU A 114 4.95 6.27 -1.69
CA GLU A 114 4.60 7.23 -0.63
C GLU A 114 5.32 6.91 0.69
N ILE A 115 5.38 5.63 1.09
CA ILE A 115 6.14 5.19 2.27
C ILE A 115 7.62 5.53 2.10
N SER A 116 8.23 5.18 0.96
CA SER A 116 9.64 5.49 0.70
C SER A 116 9.92 7.00 0.73
N ALA A 117 9.04 7.83 0.16
CA ALA A 117 9.19 9.28 0.17
C ALA A 117 9.13 9.84 1.60
N ASN A 118 8.22 9.34 2.42
CA ASN A 118 8.09 9.76 3.82
C ASN A 118 9.31 9.37 4.65
N ASN A 119 9.90 8.18 4.40
CA ASN A 119 11.13 7.76 5.06
C ASN A 119 12.30 8.69 4.72
N VAL A 120 12.45 9.08 3.44
CA VAL A 120 13.51 10.01 3.00
C VAL A 120 13.34 11.39 3.62
N ILE A 121 12.11 11.89 3.77
CA ILE A 121 11.84 13.20 4.38
C ILE A 121 12.08 13.17 5.90
N GLY A 122 11.77 12.05 6.57
CA GLY A 122 12.03 11.86 8.01
C GLY A 122 13.51 11.81 8.37
N ASP A 123 14.36 11.38 7.43
CA ASP A 123 15.82 11.29 7.61
C ASP A 123 16.56 12.61 7.35
N VAL A 124 15.87 13.68 6.93
CA VAL A 124 16.48 15.01 6.82
C VAL A 124 16.45 15.67 8.21
N PRO A 125 17.61 15.91 8.87
CA PRO A 125 17.62 16.68 10.11
C PRO A 125 17.06 18.05 9.81
N THR A 126 15.96 18.42 10.47
CA THR A 126 15.51 19.82 10.55
C THR A 126 16.58 20.58 11.32
N ALA A 127 17.62 21.03 10.60
CA ALA A 127 18.55 22.01 11.12
C ALA A 127 17.70 23.23 11.53
N LEU A 128 17.68 23.51 12.83
CA LEU A 128 17.19 24.77 13.36
C LEU A 128 18.05 25.85 12.71
N VAL A 129 17.47 26.56 11.75
CA VAL A 129 18.08 27.74 11.16
C VAL A 129 17.93 28.85 12.19
N ASP A 130 18.91 28.96 13.08
CA ASP A 130 19.18 30.23 13.74
C ASP A 130 19.75 31.16 12.67
N ASP A 131 18.94 32.12 12.23
CA ASP A 131 19.38 33.21 11.35
C ASP A 131 20.52 33.99 12.02
N PRO A 132 21.59 34.30 11.26
CA PRO A 132 21.99 35.69 11.21
C PRO A 132 22.30 36.16 9.78
N VAL A 133 21.56 37.21 9.41
CA VAL A 133 21.95 38.33 8.53
C VAL A 133 22.55 37.94 7.17
N TYR A 134 21.68 37.93 6.17
CA TYR A 134 22.02 37.91 4.75
C TYR A 134 22.82 39.17 4.36
N ASP A 135 24.15 39.06 4.28
CA ASP A 135 24.99 40.14 3.76
C ASP A 135 25.03 40.09 2.23
N LYS A 136 24.27 41.00 1.61
CA LYS A 136 24.15 41.15 0.14
C LYS A 136 25.46 41.58 -0.54
N ALA A 137 26.50 41.97 0.20
CA ALA A 137 27.75 42.45 -0.40
C ALA A 137 28.64 41.35 -1.01
N LYS A 138 28.33 40.05 -0.78
CA LYS A 138 29.20 38.94 -1.21
C LYS A 138 28.98 38.46 -2.65
N PHE A 139 27.91 38.90 -3.32
CA PHE A 139 27.57 38.46 -4.68
C PHE A 139 28.15 39.35 -5.79
N GLU A 140 28.51 40.61 -5.51
CA GLU A 140 29.04 41.51 -6.55
C GLU A 140 30.48 41.17 -7.00
N VAL A 141 31.20 40.32 -6.28
CA VAL A 141 32.58 39.96 -6.62
C VAL A 141 32.66 38.86 -7.69
N TYR A 142 31.61 38.04 -7.86
CA TYR A 142 31.63 36.94 -8.82
C TYR A 142 31.10 37.33 -10.22
N GLU A 143 30.29 38.39 -10.34
CA GLU A 143 29.76 38.82 -11.63
C GLU A 143 30.76 39.63 -12.47
N ILE A 144 31.86 40.11 -11.89
CA ILE A 144 32.87 40.91 -12.62
C ILE A 144 33.95 40.02 -13.28
N LEU A 145 34.14 38.78 -12.82
CA LEU A 145 35.22 37.92 -13.32
C LEU A 145 34.87 37.09 -14.56
N GLU A 146 33.62 37.10 -15.04
CA GLU A 146 33.21 36.37 -16.25
C GLU A 146 33.06 37.24 -17.51
N SER A 147 33.43 38.52 -17.47
CA SER A 147 33.30 39.43 -18.64
C SER A 147 34.61 39.89 -19.31
N ASP A 148 35.77 39.40 -18.87
CA ASP A 148 37.08 39.80 -19.44
C ASP A 148 37.88 38.62 -20.07
N GLU A 149 37.19 37.67 -20.70
CA GLU A 149 37.85 36.74 -21.65
C GLU A 149 37.13 36.71 -23.01
N SER A 150 37.47 37.69 -23.87
CA SER A 150 37.33 37.60 -25.33
C SER A 150 38.43 38.38 -26.04
#